data_AF-A0A939UNL2-F1
#
_entry.id   AF-A0A939UNL2-F1
#
_cell.length_a   1.000
_cell.length_b   1.000
_cell.length_c   1.000
_cell.angle_alpha   90.00
_cell.angle_beta   90.00
_cell.angle_gamma   90.00
#
_symmetry.space_group_name_H-M   'P 1'
#
loop_
_entity.id
_entity.type
_entity.pdbx_description
1 polymer ?
#
loop_
_entity_poly.entity_id
_entity_poly.type
_entity_poly.pdbx_seq_one_letter_code
_entity_poly.pdbx_strand_id
1 'polypeptide(L)'
;ALCAKQMVLGRITDDKGQTKAIRWTVLEESKGTALLLCSQSLGRKQYNEISQKTSWDESSVCKYLNGDFLKNCFTKQERQKILKKDGFKVRLLTVKEAEQYLKKDKTCFNIFDKDRRPVWWWLKDSGSDEIHAAFVEPEGIINKEGFGVATAHPELRPVIVVRTNPAK
;
A
#
# COMPACT_ATOMS: atom_id res chain seq x y z
N ALA A 1 3.76 9.90 18.21
CA ALA A 1 3.69 10.19 16.77
C ALA A 1 2.49 9.48 16.16
N LEU A 2 1.82 10.04 15.14
CA LEU A 2 0.67 9.40 14.46
C LEU A 2 0.98 7.97 13.98
N CYS A 3 2.23 7.73 13.58
CA CYS A 3 2.75 6.42 13.17
C CYS A 3 2.67 5.33 14.27
N ALA A 4 2.55 5.70 15.55
CA ALA A 4 2.35 4.75 16.65
C ALA A 4 0.90 4.26 16.76
N LYS A 5 -0.07 4.99 16.17
CA LYS A 5 -1.48 4.60 16.17
C LYS A 5 -1.73 3.55 15.09
N GLN A 6 -2.33 2.44 15.50
CA GLN A 6 -2.70 1.33 14.62
C GLN A 6 -4.22 1.17 14.57
N MET A 7 -4.72 0.72 13.41
CA MET A 7 -6.11 0.35 13.19
C MET A 7 -6.18 -1.07 12.60
N VAL A 8 -7.28 -1.76 12.86
CA VAL A 8 -7.55 -3.07 12.28
C VAL A 8 -8.78 -2.94 11.38
N LEU A 9 -8.63 -3.31 10.11
CA LEU A 9 -9.71 -3.29 9.14
C LEU A 9 -9.46 -4.33 8.05
N GLY A 10 -10.43 -5.19 7.79
CA GLY A 10 -10.27 -6.30 6.85
C GLY A 10 -9.43 -7.45 7.40
N ARG A 11 -9.42 -8.54 6.64
CA ARG A 11 -8.72 -9.79 6.94
C ARG A 11 -8.13 -10.36 5.66
N ILE A 12 -6.96 -10.99 5.73
CA ILE A 12 -6.34 -11.70 4.61
C ILE A 12 -6.17 -13.17 4.96
N THR A 13 -6.39 -14.04 3.99
CA THR A 13 -6.24 -15.49 4.12
C THR A 13 -5.02 -15.91 3.31
N ASP A 14 -4.07 -16.61 3.94
CA ASP A 14 -2.90 -17.15 3.24
C ASP A 14 -3.21 -18.47 2.51
N ASP A 15 -2.21 -18.98 1.79
CA ASP A 15 -2.26 -20.22 1.02
C ASP A 15 -2.57 -21.46 1.87
N LYS A 16 -2.32 -21.39 3.17
CA LYS A 16 -2.65 -22.45 4.14
C LYS A 16 -4.06 -22.31 4.71
N GLY A 17 -4.85 -21.37 4.21
CA GLY A 17 -6.20 -21.09 4.69
C GLY A 17 -6.23 -20.31 6.02
N GLN A 18 -5.09 -19.85 6.53
CA GLN A 18 -5.05 -19.12 7.79
C GLN A 18 -5.46 -17.66 7.57
N THR A 19 -6.52 -17.25 8.26
CA THR A 19 -7.06 -15.89 8.16
C THR A 19 -6.52 -15.00 9.28
N LYS A 20 -5.95 -13.85 8.91
CA LYS A 20 -5.37 -12.86 9.83
C LYS A 20 -5.95 -11.49 9.58
N ALA A 21 -6.11 -10.71 10.65
CA ALA A 21 -6.57 -9.33 10.54
C ALA A 21 -5.49 -8.44 9.91
N ILE A 22 -5.88 -7.52 9.03
CA ILE A 22 -4.96 -6.57 8.41
C ILE A 22 -4.80 -5.37 9.36
N ARG A 23 -3.56 -5.15 9.80
CA ARG A 23 -3.17 -3.96 10.58
C ARG A 23 -2.75 -2.80 9.69
N TRP A 24 -3.11 -1.60 10.11
CA TRP A 24 -2.88 -0.36 9.40
C TRP A 24 -2.28 0.70 10.31
N THR A 25 -1.26 1.39 9.84
CA THR A 25 -0.62 2.53 10.49
C THR A 25 -1.33 3.81 10.06
N VAL A 26 -1.68 4.66 11.02
CA VAL A 26 -2.33 5.94 10.74
C VAL A 26 -1.26 6.96 10.31
N LEU A 27 -1.34 7.42 9.06
CA LEU A 27 -0.42 8.44 8.53
C LEU A 27 -0.91 9.87 8.80
N GLU A 28 -2.22 10.07 8.69
CA GLU A 28 -2.89 11.36 8.85
C GLU A 28 -4.30 11.15 9.40
N GLU A 29 -4.74 12.02 10.30
CA GLU A 29 -6.14 12.13 10.70
C GLU A 29 -6.60 13.57 10.49
N SER A 30 -7.73 13.73 9.82
CA SER A 30 -8.38 15.02 9.60
C SER A 30 -9.89 14.85 9.71
N LYS A 31 -10.56 15.79 10.39
CA LYS A 31 -11.96 15.74 10.85
C LYS A 31 -12.86 14.72 10.10
N GLY A 32 -13.02 13.54 10.71
CA GLY A 32 -13.90 12.47 10.23
C GLY A 32 -13.29 11.51 9.20
N THR A 33 -11.99 11.61 8.91
CA THR A 33 -11.26 10.67 8.06
C THR A 33 -9.86 10.34 8.59
N ALA A 34 -9.30 9.23 8.14
CA ALA A 34 -7.91 8.87 8.35
C ALA A 34 -7.30 8.26 7.09
N LEU A 35 -6.04 8.64 6.79
CA LEU A 35 -5.19 7.98 5.80
C LEU A 35 -4.41 6.86 6.49
N LEU A 36 -4.60 5.64 5.99
CA LEU A 36 -4.05 4.43 6.58
C LEU A 36 -3.08 3.76 5.61
N LEU A 37 -1.92 3.35 6.11
CA LEU A 37 -0.92 2.56 5.39
C LEU A 37 -0.86 1.14 5.95
N CYS A 38 -0.88 0.14 5.08
CA CYS A 38 -0.80 -1.25 5.52
C CYS A 38 0.51 -1.48 6.31
N SER A 39 0.39 -2.01 7.52
CA SER A 39 1.53 -2.22 8.43
C SER A 39 2.32 -3.48 8.10
N GLN A 40 1.75 -4.37 7.27
CA GLN A 40 2.44 -5.54 6.75
C GLN A 40 2.45 -5.55 5.22
N SER A 41 3.52 -6.07 4.62
CA SER A 41 3.47 -7.42 4.08
C SER A 41 2.17 -7.91 3.44
N LEU A 42 1.76 -7.52 2.22
CA LEU A 42 0.73 -8.24 1.46
C LEU A 42 1.29 -9.26 0.45
N GLY A 43 2.62 -9.41 0.42
CA GLY A 43 3.31 -10.32 -0.48
C GLY A 43 3.85 -9.64 -1.73
N ARG A 44 4.75 -10.37 -2.39
CA ARG A 44 5.41 -9.97 -3.63
C ARG A 44 4.42 -9.97 -4.78
N LYS A 45 4.38 -8.88 -5.54
CA LYS A 45 3.62 -8.81 -6.79
C LYS A 45 4.33 -7.90 -7.77
N GLN A 46 4.35 -8.30 -9.03
CA GLN A 46 4.78 -7.42 -10.12
C GLN A 46 3.86 -6.21 -10.17
N TYR A 47 4.41 -5.01 -10.39
CA TYR A 47 3.61 -3.81 -10.60
C TYR A 47 2.65 -4.01 -11.78
N ASN A 48 3.17 -4.57 -12.86
CA ASN A 48 2.42 -5.03 -14.00
C ASN A 48 2.96 -6.40 -14.45
N GLU A 49 2.07 -7.34 -14.78
CA GLU A 49 2.46 -8.74 -15.04
C GLU A 49 3.30 -8.90 -16.31
N ILE A 50 3.21 -7.94 -17.23
CA ILE A 50 3.95 -7.91 -18.49
C ILE A 50 4.86 -6.69 -18.55
N SER A 51 6.03 -6.88 -19.15
CA SER A 51 7.08 -5.85 -19.30
C SER A 51 6.74 -4.90 -20.45
N GLN A 52 5.77 -4.01 -20.21
CA GLN A 52 5.35 -2.99 -21.17
C GLN A 52 5.04 -1.67 -20.45
N LYS A 53 4.90 -0.60 -21.24
CA LYS A 53 4.50 0.71 -20.73
C LYS A 53 3.14 0.60 -20.03
N THR A 54 3.03 1.16 -18.83
CA THR A 54 1.81 1.08 -18.05
C THR A 54 1.65 2.30 -17.14
N SER A 55 0.42 2.77 -17.01
CA SER A 55 0.01 3.71 -15.97
C SER A 55 -0.54 2.97 -14.75
N TRP A 56 -0.72 3.70 -13.64
CA TRP A 56 -1.32 3.14 -12.43
C TRP A 56 -2.67 2.45 -12.69
N ASP A 57 -3.59 3.10 -13.38
CA ASP A 57 -4.95 2.60 -13.63
C ASP A 57 -5.00 1.38 -14.55
N GLU A 58 -4.02 1.22 -15.42
CA GLU A 58 -3.90 0.06 -16.30
C GLU A 58 -3.15 -1.13 -15.66
N SER A 59 -2.35 -0.86 -14.63
CA SER A 59 -1.47 -1.84 -13.98
C SER A 59 -2.21 -3.04 -13.37
N SER A 60 -1.57 -4.21 -13.42
CA SER A 60 -2.05 -5.42 -12.74
C SER A 60 -2.24 -5.21 -11.23
N VAL A 61 -1.39 -4.40 -10.57
CA VAL A 61 -1.53 -4.08 -9.14
C VAL A 61 -2.79 -3.29 -8.85
N CYS A 62 -3.09 -2.24 -9.61
CA CYS A 62 -4.29 -1.44 -9.37
C CYS A 62 -5.56 -2.28 -9.56
N LYS A 63 -5.61 -3.10 -10.61
CA LYS A 63 -6.70 -4.04 -10.88
C LYS A 63 -6.88 -5.04 -9.74
N TYR A 64 -5.79 -5.65 -9.27
CA TYR A 64 -5.83 -6.57 -8.13
C TYR A 64 -6.33 -5.88 -6.84
N LEU A 65 -5.76 -4.72 -6.49
CA LEU A 65 -6.10 -3.99 -5.27
C LEU A 65 -7.56 -3.52 -5.25
N ASN A 66 -8.09 -3.08 -6.40
CA ASN A 66 -9.46 -2.58 -6.51
C ASN A 66 -10.49 -3.65 -6.90
N GLY A 67 -10.04 -4.85 -7.27
CA GLY A 67 -10.87 -6.03 -7.52
C GLY A 67 -10.78 -7.04 -6.38
N ASP A 68 -9.98 -8.09 -6.58
CA ASP A 68 -9.92 -9.26 -5.70
C ASP A 68 -9.53 -8.91 -4.26
N PHE A 69 -8.50 -8.09 -4.06
CA PHE A 69 -8.09 -7.70 -2.71
C PHE A 69 -9.24 -7.03 -1.96
N LEU A 70 -9.91 -6.07 -2.59
CA LEU A 70 -11.03 -5.35 -1.99
C LEU A 70 -12.23 -6.27 -1.70
N LYS A 71 -12.55 -7.15 -2.65
CA LYS A 71 -13.68 -8.08 -2.55
C LYS A 71 -13.46 -9.12 -1.46
N ASN A 72 -12.24 -9.67 -1.37
CA ASN A 72 -11.91 -10.81 -0.52
C ASN A 72 -11.47 -10.37 0.87
N CYS A 73 -10.78 -9.23 1.00
CA CYS A 73 -10.22 -8.83 2.28
C CYS A 73 -11.15 -7.96 3.15
N PHE A 74 -12.19 -7.37 2.57
CA PHE A 74 -13.10 -6.49 3.29
C PHE A 74 -14.54 -6.91 3.10
N THR A 75 -15.32 -6.93 4.19
CA THR A 75 -16.77 -7.12 4.14
C THR A 75 -17.46 -5.96 3.42
N LYS A 76 -18.73 -6.16 3.01
CA LYS A 76 -19.55 -5.09 2.40
C LYS A 76 -19.60 -3.83 3.28
N GLN A 77 -19.76 -3.98 4.59
CA GLN A 77 -19.81 -2.87 5.54
C GLN A 77 -18.47 -2.15 5.68
N GLU A 78 -17.34 -2.88 5.75
CA GLU A 78 -16.02 -2.26 5.78
C GLU A 78 -15.73 -1.49 4.49
N ARG A 79 -16.09 -2.06 3.32
CA ARG A 79 -15.95 -1.37 2.04
C ARG A 79 -16.75 -0.07 1.95
N GLN A 80 -17.83 0.10 2.69
CA GLN A 80 -18.59 1.35 2.74
C GLN A 80 -17.87 2.45 3.54
N LYS A 81 -16.98 2.06 4.47
CA LYS A 81 -16.14 2.99 5.25
C LYS A 81 -14.94 3.48 4.44
N ILE A 82 -14.47 2.69 3.47
CA ILE A 82 -13.35 3.04 2.59
C ILE A 82 -13.81 4.04 1.52
N LEU A 83 -13.21 5.22 1.53
CA LEU A 83 -13.49 6.32 0.62
C LEU A 83 -12.73 6.15 -0.69
N LYS A 84 -13.32 6.63 -1.79
CA LYS A 84 -12.61 6.76 -3.06
C LYS A 84 -11.74 8.02 -3.05
N LYS A 85 -10.51 7.89 -3.51
CA LYS A 85 -9.60 8.99 -3.83
C LYS A 85 -9.15 8.79 -5.27
N ASP A 86 -9.36 9.81 -6.10
CA ASP A 86 -9.01 9.81 -7.53
C ASP A 86 -9.58 8.60 -8.28
N GLY A 87 -10.81 8.20 -7.94
CA GLY A 87 -11.50 7.04 -8.54
C GLY A 87 -11.24 5.69 -7.84
N PHE A 88 -10.18 5.58 -7.04
CA PHE A 88 -9.73 4.32 -6.44
C PHE A 88 -10.01 4.25 -4.93
N LYS A 89 -10.37 3.07 -4.43
CA LYS A 89 -10.56 2.84 -2.98
C LYS A 89 -9.28 2.38 -2.29
N VAL A 90 -8.48 1.61 -3.01
CA VAL A 90 -7.17 1.13 -2.55
C VAL A 90 -6.13 1.57 -3.57
N ARG A 91 -5.02 2.13 -3.10
CA ARG A 91 -3.92 2.60 -3.95
C ARG A 91 -2.58 2.36 -3.26
N LEU A 92 -1.49 2.70 -3.93
CA LEU A 92 -0.18 2.84 -3.29
C LEU A 92 0.09 4.31 -2.93
N LEU A 93 1.09 4.55 -2.08
CA LEU A 93 1.60 5.90 -1.85
C LEU A 93 2.22 6.44 -3.13
N THR A 94 2.06 7.74 -3.37
CA THR A 94 2.88 8.44 -4.35
C THR A 94 4.26 8.75 -3.80
N VAL A 95 5.23 9.05 -4.66
CA VAL A 95 6.57 9.54 -4.29
C VAL A 95 6.46 10.77 -3.38
N LYS A 96 5.58 11.71 -3.71
CA LYS A 96 5.38 12.93 -2.90
C LYS A 96 4.85 12.61 -1.49
N GLU A 97 3.87 11.72 -1.40
CA GLU A 97 3.34 11.29 -0.10
C GLU A 97 4.39 10.50 0.69
N ALA A 98 5.12 9.59 0.04
CA ALA A 98 6.21 8.87 0.66
C ALA A 98 7.26 9.85 1.22
N GLU A 99 7.70 10.84 0.45
CA GLU A 99 8.62 11.87 0.95
C GLU A 99 8.07 12.62 2.17
N GLN A 100 6.78 12.98 2.15
CA GLN A 100 6.15 13.68 3.26
C GLN A 100 6.10 12.84 4.55
N TYR A 101 5.76 11.56 4.43
CA TYR A 101 5.52 10.69 5.59
C TYR A 101 6.80 9.99 6.07
N LEU A 102 7.66 9.51 5.15
CA LEU A 102 8.91 8.81 5.47
C LEU A 102 9.96 9.72 6.11
N LYS A 103 10.00 11.02 5.76
CA LYS A 103 10.94 11.98 6.36
C LYS A 103 10.74 12.20 7.87
N LYS A 104 9.51 11.99 8.37
CA LYS A 104 9.15 12.28 9.76
C LYS A 104 9.59 11.18 10.74
N ASP A 105 9.67 9.93 10.28
CA ASP A 105 10.12 8.78 11.07
C ASP A 105 10.51 7.62 10.14
N LYS A 106 11.80 7.48 9.81
CA LYS A 106 12.27 6.47 8.84
C LYS A 106 11.98 5.03 9.28
N THR A 107 11.86 4.77 10.59
CA THR A 107 11.75 3.40 11.14
C THR A 107 10.33 2.85 11.10
N CYS A 108 9.31 3.72 11.15
CA CYS A 108 7.90 3.34 11.10
C CYS A 108 7.47 2.74 9.74
N PHE A 109 8.36 2.74 8.75
CA PHE A 109 8.05 2.33 7.39
C PHE A 109 8.84 1.14 6.90
N ASN A 110 9.68 0.54 7.73
CA ASN A 110 10.29 -0.73 7.38
C ASN A 110 9.21 -1.81 7.47
N ILE A 111 8.96 -2.48 6.35
CA ILE A 111 8.23 -3.74 6.33
C ILE A 111 9.26 -4.86 6.24
N PHE A 112 8.95 -5.96 6.90
CA PHE A 112 9.81 -7.13 6.93
C PHE A 112 9.09 -8.32 6.33
N ASP A 113 9.82 -9.17 5.63
CA ASP A 113 9.32 -10.47 5.21
C ASP A 113 9.16 -11.42 6.41
N LYS A 114 8.72 -12.64 6.12
CA LYS A 114 8.56 -13.71 7.12
C LYS A 114 9.86 -14.05 7.87
N ASP A 115 11.02 -13.78 7.27
CA ASP A 115 12.35 -14.06 7.81
C ASP A 115 12.95 -12.83 8.52
N ARG A 116 12.13 -11.79 8.77
CA ARG A 116 12.52 -10.51 9.39
C ARG A 116 13.56 -9.71 8.61
N ARG A 117 13.64 -9.90 7.29
CA ARG A 117 14.49 -9.08 6.41
C ARG A 117 13.68 -7.89 5.90
N PRO A 118 14.24 -6.68 5.88
CA PRO A 118 13.53 -5.53 5.33
C PRO A 118 13.36 -5.73 3.82
N VAL A 119 12.23 -5.29 3.27
CA VAL A 119 11.89 -5.54 1.85
C VAL A 119 11.49 -4.28 1.09
N TRP A 120 11.72 -4.32 -0.22
CA TRP A 120 11.26 -3.30 -1.16
C TRP A 120 9.74 -3.29 -1.27
N TRP A 121 9.15 -2.13 -1.50
CA TRP A 121 7.73 -2.02 -1.81
C TRP A 121 7.42 -0.93 -2.82
N TRP A 122 6.43 -1.20 -3.66
CA TRP A 122 6.06 -0.33 -4.77
C TRP A 122 5.44 0.99 -4.30
N LEU A 123 5.72 2.05 -5.06
CA LEU A 123 4.96 3.29 -5.05
C LEU A 123 4.03 3.34 -6.27
N LYS A 124 3.08 4.28 -6.26
CA LYS A 124 2.09 4.46 -7.32
C LYS A 124 2.70 5.06 -8.60
N ASP A 125 3.73 5.87 -8.49
CA ASP A 125 4.27 6.63 -9.61
C ASP A 125 5.18 5.76 -10.49
N SER A 126 5.20 6.07 -11.78
CA SER A 126 6.19 5.55 -12.71
C SER A 126 7.60 5.97 -12.29
N GLY A 127 8.59 5.20 -12.76
CA GLY A 127 10.00 5.51 -12.59
C GLY A 127 10.48 6.58 -13.58
N SER A 128 11.70 6.42 -14.09
CA SER A 128 12.26 7.28 -15.15
C SER A 128 11.48 7.19 -16.48
N ASP A 129 10.71 6.13 -16.67
CA ASP A 129 9.85 5.86 -17.81
C ASP A 129 8.63 5.01 -17.39
N GLU A 130 7.76 4.66 -18.34
CA GLU A 130 6.53 3.89 -18.06
C GLU A 130 6.73 2.37 -17.99
N ILE A 131 7.95 1.86 -18.22
CA ILE A 131 8.30 0.45 -17.99
C ILE A 131 8.97 0.21 -16.64
N HIS A 132 9.24 1.29 -15.88
CA HIS A 132 9.69 1.27 -14.49
C HIS A 132 8.63 1.86 -13.56
N ALA A 133 8.56 1.38 -12.32
CA ALA A 133 7.77 1.99 -11.26
C ALA A 133 8.65 2.40 -10.08
N ALA A 134 8.37 3.54 -9.47
CA ALA A 134 9.07 4.00 -8.27
C ALA A 134 8.83 3.04 -7.10
N PHE A 135 9.78 2.95 -6.19
CA PHE A 135 9.69 2.06 -5.03
C PHE A 135 10.46 2.62 -3.84
N VAL A 136 10.28 1.98 -2.69
CA VAL A 136 11.02 2.28 -1.46
C VAL A 136 11.94 1.11 -1.12
N GLU A 137 13.20 1.44 -0.88
CA GLU A 137 14.27 0.53 -0.49
C GLU A 137 14.13 0.08 0.99
N PRO A 138 14.80 -1.00 1.42
CA PRO A 138 14.64 -1.60 2.74
C PRO A 138 15.13 -0.66 3.84
N GLU A 139 16.05 0.26 3.52
CA GLU A 139 16.55 1.33 4.40
C GLU A 139 15.63 2.57 4.41
N GLY A 140 14.49 2.53 3.70
CA GLY A 140 13.52 3.63 3.62
C GLY A 140 13.89 4.71 2.60
N ILE A 141 14.82 4.44 1.68
CA ILE A 141 15.22 5.34 0.60
C ILE A 141 14.19 5.25 -0.53
N ILE A 142 13.75 6.39 -1.07
CA ILE A 142 12.80 6.43 -2.18
C ILE A 142 13.58 6.44 -3.49
N ASN A 143 13.39 5.42 -4.32
CA ASN A 143 13.97 5.34 -5.65
C ASN A 143 12.97 5.80 -6.71
N LYS A 144 13.30 6.91 -7.39
CA LYS A 144 12.46 7.55 -8.41
C LYS A 144 12.79 7.11 -9.83
N GLU A 145 13.98 6.54 -10.06
CA GLU A 145 14.28 5.92 -11.36
C GLU A 145 13.45 4.65 -11.54
N GLY A 146 13.16 3.99 -10.42
CA GLY A 146 12.23 2.88 -10.36
C GLY A 146 12.86 1.55 -10.73
N PHE A 147 12.03 0.52 -10.74
CA PHE A 147 12.42 -0.84 -11.11
C PHE A 147 11.43 -1.39 -12.13
N GLY A 148 11.91 -2.26 -13.04
CA GLY A 148 11.10 -2.78 -14.14
C GLY A 148 9.76 -3.35 -13.66
N VAL A 149 8.64 -2.91 -14.23
CA VAL A 149 7.28 -3.18 -13.70
C VAL A 149 6.94 -4.67 -13.61
N ALA A 150 7.59 -5.51 -14.42
CA ALA A 150 7.43 -6.96 -14.44
C ALA A 150 8.35 -7.70 -13.44
N THR A 151 9.12 -7.01 -12.60
CA THR A 151 9.83 -7.68 -11.51
C THR A 151 8.87 -8.11 -10.41
N ALA A 152 9.04 -9.31 -9.87
CA ALA A 152 8.28 -9.78 -8.71
C ALA A 152 9.02 -9.53 -7.38
N HIS A 153 10.01 -8.63 -7.36
CA HIS A 153 10.81 -8.42 -6.15
C HIS A 153 10.10 -7.53 -5.10
N PRO A 154 9.56 -6.34 -5.44
CA PRO A 154 8.92 -5.50 -4.45
C PRO A 154 7.56 -6.04 -4.00
N GLU A 155 7.20 -5.68 -2.78
CA GLU A 155 5.96 -6.08 -2.14
C GLU A 155 4.89 -5.00 -2.20
N LEU A 156 3.65 -5.41 -1.92
CA LEU A 156 2.50 -4.50 -1.91
C LEU A 156 2.28 -3.91 -0.52
N ARG A 157 2.26 -2.58 -0.47
CA ARG A 157 1.94 -1.82 0.74
C ARG A 157 0.85 -0.78 0.46
N PRO A 158 -0.42 -1.21 0.39
CA PRO A 158 -1.50 -0.32 0.01
C PRO A 158 -1.82 0.72 1.08
N VAL A 159 -2.46 1.78 0.63
CA VAL A 159 -3.12 2.79 1.45
C VAL A 159 -4.60 2.86 1.16
N ILE A 160 -5.35 3.19 2.20
CA ILE A 160 -6.79 3.44 2.14
C ILE A 160 -7.13 4.72 2.91
N VAL A 161 -8.17 5.41 2.48
CA VAL A 161 -8.78 6.50 3.26
C VAL A 161 -10.06 5.96 3.84
N VAL A 162 -10.26 6.10 5.15
CA VAL A 162 -11.47 5.62 5.83
C VAL A 162 -12.20 6.76 6.51
N ARG A 163 -13.54 6.66 6.58
CA ARG A 163 -14.31 7.49 7.50
C ARG A 163 -13.99 7.08 8.93
N THR A 164 -13.66 8.07 9.75
CA THR A 164 -13.54 7.93 11.20
C THR A 164 -14.72 8.63 11.85
N ASN A 165 -15.16 8.13 13.01
CA ASN A 165 -16.08 8.93 13.82
C ASN A 165 -15.32 10.17 14.30
N PRO A 166 -15.93 11.36 14.29
CA PRO A 166 -15.32 12.52 14.93
C PRO A 166 -14.96 12.12 16.37
N ALA A 167 -13.74 12.46 16.79
CA ALA A 167 -13.35 12.31 18.18
C ALA A 167 -14.40 13.04 19.03
N LYS A 168 -14.98 12.32 20.00
CA LYS A 168 -15.84 12.94 21.01
C LYS A 168 -15.05 13.96 21.80
#